data_AF-A0A1V4I2B4-F1
#
_entry.id   AF-A0A1V4I2B4-F1
#
_cell.length_a   1.000
_cell.length_b   1.000
_cell.length_c   1.000
_cell.angle_alpha   90.00
_cell.angle_beta   90.00
_cell.angle_gamma   90.00
#
_symmetry.space_group_name_H-M   'P 1'
#
loop_
_entity.id
_entity.type
_entity.pdbx_description
1 polymer ?
#
loop_
_entity_poly.entity_id
_entity_poly.type
_entity_poly.pdbx_seq_one_letter_code
_entity_poly.pdbx_strand_id
1 'polypeptide(L)'
;MVFLIVILPIAPAQAMSRYVAVSAGSFFAAAARCEEQNLITPGQAEYLLRALDPYLSKSDKENMATGDAHGKKNSQVFVEAEKKWVSFTPDATSCYRVQGVLDDYRAQLGE
;
A
#
# COMPACT_ATOMS: atom_id res chain seq x y z
N MET A 1 40.01 2.11 -19.92
CA MET A 1 39.05 1.85 -18.83
C MET A 1 37.76 1.38 -19.48
N VAL A 2 37.40 0.11 -19.32
CA VAL A 2 36.19 -0.48 -19.91
C VAL A 2 35.04 -0.22 -18.95
N PHE A 3 34.07 0.58 -19.36
CA PHE A 3 32.82 0.77 -18.62
C PHE A 3 31.94 -0.46 -18.82
N LEU A 4 31.86 -1.30 -17.79
CA LEU A 4 30.89 -2.38 -17.70
C LEU A 4 29.56 -1.76 -17.31
N ILE A 5 28.71 -1.49 -18.30
CA ILE A 5 27.29 -1.18 -18.07
C ILE A 5 26.65 -2.51 -17.64
N VAL A 6 26.50 -2.69 -16.34
CA VAL A 6 25.65 -3.74 -15.79
C VAL A 6 24.21 -3.34 -16.12
N ILE A 7 23.71 -3.86 -17.24
CA ILE A 7 22.27 -3.87 -17.54
C ILE A 7 21.68 -4.86 -16.53
N LEU A 8 21.19 -4.36 -15.39
CA LEU A 8 20.33 -5.15 -14.52
C LEU A 8 19.12 -5.55 -15.37
N PRO A 9 18.88 -6.85 -15.62
CA PRO A 9 17.66 -7.26 -16.26
C PRO A 9 16.54 -6.82 -15.33
N ILE A 10 15.68 -5.95 -15.82
CA ILE A 10 14.41 -5.59 -15.19
C ILE A 10 13.59 -6.88 -15.22
N ALA A 11 13.87 -7.79 -14.29
CA ALA A 11 13.03 -8.95 -14.07
C ALA A 11 11.62 -8.39 -13.85
N PRO A 12 10.58 -8.90 -14.51
CA PRO A 12 9.23 -8.47 -14.21
C PRO A 12 9.06 -8.62 -12.70
N ALA A 13 8.66 -7.55 -12.03
CA ALA A 13 8.39 -7.57 -10.60
C ALA A 13 7.53 -8.81 -10.34
N GLN A 14 8.07 -9.78 -9.60
CA GLN A 14 7.32 -11.00 -9.34
C GLN A 14 6.02 -10.59 -8.66
N ALA A 15 4.89 -11.02 -9.23
CA ALA A 15 3.58 -10.68 -8.69
C ALA A 15 3.54 -11.01 -7.20
N MET A 16 3.00 -10.10 -6.39
CA MET A 16 2.87 -10.31 -4.97
C MET A 16 1.97 -11.51 -4.70
N SER A 17 2.11 -12.11 -3.52
CA SER A 17 1.11 -13.08 -3.08
C SER A 17 -0.25 -12.38 -2.99
N ARG A 18 -1.33 -13.11 -3.29
CA ARG A 18 -2.70 -12.57 -3.17
C ARG A 18 -2.95 -11.90 -1.82
N TYR A 19 -2.49 -12.52 -0.73
CA TYR A 19 -2.71 -12.01 0.62
C TYR A 19 -1.93 -10.72 0.89
N VAL A 20 -0.71 -10.59 0.34
CA VAL A 20 0.08 -9.35 0.42
C VAL A 20 -0.62 -8.23 -0.34
N ALA A 21 -1.08 -8.49 -1.57
CA ALA A 21 -1.78 -7.49 -2.37
C ALA A 21 -3.12 -7.05 -1.73
N VAL A 22 -3.90 -8.00 -1.19
CA VAL A 22 -5.14 -7.66 -0.44
C VAL A 22 -4.84 -6.85 0.81
N SER A 23 -3.78 -7.22 1.56
CA SER A 23 -3.31 -6.45 2.72
C SER A 23 -2.97 -5.02 2.34
N ALA A 24 -2.15 -4.82 1.31
CA ALA A 24 -1.76 -3.50 0.81
C ALA A 24 -2.97 -2.66 0.39
N GLY A 25 -3.90 -3.24 -0.37
CA GLY A 25 -5.14 -2.57 -0.76
C GLY A 25 -5.98 -2.11 0.45
N SER A 26 -6.15 -2.99 1.44
CA SER A 26 -6.89 -2.64 2.66
C SER A 26 -6.20 -1.58 3.53
N PHE A 27 -4.86 -1.54 3.50
CA PHE A 27 -4.08 -0.49 4.15
C PHE A 27 -4.31 0.86 3.48
N PHE A 28 -4.32 0.94 2.14
CA PHE A 28 -4.64 2.18 1.43
C PHE A 28 -6.06 2.66 1.70
N ALA A 29 -7.03 1.76 1.89
CA ALA A 29 -8.36 2.12 2.37
C ALA A 29 -8.32 2.75 3.77
N ALA A 30 -7.53 2.19 4.70
CA ALA A 30 -7.36 2.75 6.03
C ALA A 30 -6.66 4.12 6.00
N ALA A 31 -5.65 4.29 5.15
CA ALA A 31 -4.98 5.56 4.93
C ALA A 31 -5.93 6.64 4.39
N ALA A 32 -6.72 6.32 3.37
CA ALA A 32 -7.74 7.23 2.86
C ALA A 32 -8.74 7.67 3.96
N ARG A 33 -9.15 6.75 4.86
CA ARG A 33 -9.98 7.12 6.01
C ARG A 33 -9.28 8.07 6.98
N CYS A 34 -8.00 7.87 7.25
CA CYS A 34 -7.23 8.79 8.09
C CYS A 34 -7.09 10.18 7.45
N GLU A 35 -6.93 10.25 6.13
CA GLU A 35 -6.92 11.50 5.36
C GLU A 35 -8.29 12.20 5.40
N GLU A 36 -9.38 11.47 5.18
CA GLU A 36 -10.76 11.97 5.26
C GLU A 36 -11.08 12.61 6.62
N GLN A 37 -10.52 12.05 7.71
CA GLN A 37 -10.68 12.56 9.07
C GLN A 37 -9.67 13.68 9.42
N ASN A 38 -8.81 14.09 8.49
CA ASN A 38 -7.72 15.07 8.70
C ASN A 38 -6.76 14.67 9.84
N LEU A 39 -6.57 13.37 10.06
CA LEU A 39 -5.63 12.84 11.05
C LEU A 39 -4.22 12.64 10.48
N ILE A 40 -4.09 12.63 9.15
CA ILE A 40 -2.83 12.65 8.39
C ILE A 40 -2.97 13.58 7.18
N THR A 41 -1.85 13.93 6.53
CA THR A 41 -1.86 14.82 5.36
C THR A 41 -2.66 14.19 4.21
N PRO A 42 -3.69 14.86 3.67
CA PRO A 42 -4.49 14.35 2.55
C PRO A 42 -3.69 14.13 1.27
N GLY A 43 -4.07 13.11 0.49
CA GLY A 43 -3.52 12.83 -0.83
C GLY A 43 -2.23 12.00 -0.85
N GLN A 44 -1.67 11.64 0.31
CA GLN A 44 -0.46 10.81 0.39
C GLN A 44 -0.73 9.39 -0.10
N ALA A 45 -1.85 8.80 0.29
CA ALA A 45 -2.25 7.45 -0.10
C ALA A 45 -2.44 7.34 -1.63
N GLU A 46 -3.13 8.30 -2.24
CA GLU A 46 -3.33 8.36 -3.69
C GLU A 46 -2.01 8.57 -4.43
N TYR A 47 -1.18 9.49 -3.95
CA TYR A 47 0.12 9.76 -4.53
C TYR A 47 1.00 8.51 -4.56
N LEU A 48 1.09 7.81 -3.42
CA LEU A 48 1.87 6.59 -3.29
C LEU A 48 1.33 5.47 -4.19
N LEU A 49 0.00 5.28 -4.26
CA LEU A 49 -0.61 4.32 -5.17
C LEU A 49 -0.24 4.58 -6.63
N ARG A 50 -0.23 5.85 -7.06
CA ARG A 50 0.17 6.24 -8.42
C ARG A 50 1.65 5.97 -8.68
N ALA A 51 2.52 6.23 -7.69
CA ALA A 51 3.95 5.93 -7.80
C ALA A 51 4.23 4.42 -7.89
N LEU A 52 3.42 3.59 -7.21
CA LEU A 52 3.53 2.14 -7.26
C LEU A 52 2.97 1.52 -8.55
N ASP A 53 1.98 2.15 -9.19
CA ASP A 53 1.24 1.58 -10.35
C ASP A 53 2.11 0.97 -11.47
N PRO A 54 3.26 1.56 -11.87
CA PRO A 54 4.13 0.98 -12.90
C PRO A 54 4.81 -0.33 -12.49
N TYR A 55 4.94 -0.58 -11.18
CA TYR A 55 5.61 -1.75 -10.62
C TYR A 55 4.65 -2.90 -10.29
N LEU A 56 3.34 -2.63 -10.32
CA LEU A 56 2.31 -3.61 -9.99
C LEU A 56 1.92 -4.44 -11.21
N SER A 57 1.92 -5.77 -11.06
CA SER A 57 1.33 -6.66 -12.06
C SER A 57 -0.19 -6.47 -12.12
N LYS A 58 -0.83 -6.96 -13.19
CA LYS A 58 -2.30 -6.93 -13.31
C LYS A 58 -2.99 -7.59 -12.11
N SER A 59 -2.49 -8.75 -11.67
CA SER A 59 -3.02 -9.46 -10.50
C SER A 59 -2.84 -8.69 -9.20
N ASP A 60 -1.75 -7.93 -9.05
CA ASP A 60 -1.55 -7.10 -7.87
C ASP A 60 -2.62 -6.02 -7.78
N LYS A 61 -2.87 -5.32 -8.90
CA LYS A 61 -3.89 -4.27 -9.00
C LYS A 61 -5.29 -4.81 -8.67
N GLU A 62 -5.65 -5.97 -9.21
CA GLU A 62 -6.96 -6.61 -8.95
C GLU A 62 -7.13 -7.01 -7.47
N ASN A 63 -6.08 -7.60 -6.87
CA ASN A 63 -6.12 -8.01 -5.47
C ASN A 63 -6.07 -6.81 -4.50
N MET A 64 -5.29 -5.78 -4.81
CA MET A 64 -5.28 -4.52 -4.08
C MET A 64 -6.64 -3.83 -4.16
N ALA A 65 -7.27 -3.77 -5.34
CA ALA A 65 -8.62 -3.23 -5.48
C ALA A 65 -9.66 -4.01 -4.64
N THR A 66 -9.50 -5.34 -4.56
CA THR A 66 -10.34 -6.18 -3.67
C THR A 66 -10.14 -5.81 -2.20
N GLY A 67 -8.88 -5.63 -1.78
CA GLY A 67 -8.53 -5.20 -0.43
C GLY A 67 -9.09 -3.83 -0.07
N ASP A 68 -8.91 -2.86 -0.96
CA ASP A 68 -9.38 -1.49 -0.81
C ASP A 68 -10.91 -1.43 -0.71
N ALA A 69 -11.62 -2.10 -1.62
CA ALA A 69 -13.07 -2.13 -1.63
C ALA A 69 -13.66 -2.74 -0.34
N HIS A 70 -13.08 -3.86 0.12
CA HIS A 70 -13.52 -4.48 1.38
C HIS A 70 -13.21 -3.59 2.58
N GLY A 71 -12.00 -3.01 2.63
CA GLY A 71 -11.58 -2.14 3.72
C GLY A 71 -12.44 -0.88 3.85
N LYS A 72 -12.77 -0.23 2.73
CA LYS A 72 -13.68 0.93 2.70
C LYS A 72 -15.09 0.58 3.15
N LYS A 73 -15.61 -0.56 2.69
CA LYS A 73 -16.98 -1.01 2.98
C LYS A 73 -17.17 -1.40 4.45
N ASN A 74 -16.20 -2.14 5.01
CA ASN A 74 -16.36 -2.78 6.31
C ASN A 74 -15.53 -2.10 7.42
N SER A 75 -14.74 -1.09 7.09
CA SER A 75 -13.76 -0.46 8.01
C SER A 75 -12.81 -1.50 8.60
N GLN A 76 -12.16 -2.27 7.73
CA GLN A 76 -11.25 -3.36 8.12
C GLN A 76 -9.93 -3.30 7.36
N VAL A 77 -8.87 -3.78 8.01
CA VAL A 77 -7.57 -4.04 7.39
C VAL A 77 -7.32 -5.54 7.41
N PHE A 78 -6.78 -6.07 6.31
CA PHE A 78 -6.39 -7.47 6.21
C PHE A 78 -4.96 -7.63 6.74
N VAL A 79 -4.79 -8.47 7.77
CA VAL A 79 -3.48 -8.77 8.35
C VAL A 79 -2.93 -10.03 7.69
N GLU A 80 -1.92 -9.86 6.81
CA GLU A 80 -1.36 -10.93 5.98
C GLU A 80 -0.85 -12.11 6.82
N ALA A 81 -0.04 -11.85 7.85
CA ALA A 81 0.56 -12.88 8.70
C ALA A 81 -0.48 -13.77 9.41
N GLU A 82 -1.66 -13.20 9.70
CA GLU A 82 -2.75 -13.88 10.38
C GLU A 82 -3.85 -14.34 9.42
N LYS A 83 -3.77 -13.95 8.14
CA LYS A 83 -4.75 -14.20 7.08
C LYS A 83 -6.18 -13.83 7.48
N LYS A 84 -6.34 -12.75 8.24
CA LYS A 84 -7.63 -12.33 8.82
C LYS A 84 -7.92 -10.86 8.62
N TRP A 85 -9.21 -10.52 8.59
CA TRP A 85 -9.69 -9.15 8.65
C TRP A 85 -9.77 -8.67 10.08
N VAL A 86 -9.28 -7.46 10.33
CA VAL A 86 -9.32 -6.81 11.64
C VAL A 86 -10.00 -5.46 11.49
N SER A 87 -10.88 -5.12 12.44
CA SER A 87 -11.53 -3.82 12.47
C SER A 87 -10.51 -2.70 12.59
N PHE A 88 -10.72 -1.65 11.81
CA PHE A 88 -9.90 -0.45 11.83
C PHE A 88 -10.75 0.75 12.23
N THR A 89 -10.32 1.44 13.27
CA THR A 89 -10.91 2.70 13.73
C THR A 89 -9.93 3.82 13.41
N PRO A 90 -10.32 4.84 12.61
CA PRO A 90 -9.45 5.97 12.30
C PRO A 90 -9.38 6.93 13.49
N ASP A 91 -8.63 6.56 14.52
CA ASP A 91 -8.26 7.43 15.64
C ASP A 91 -6.81 7.94 15.51
N ALA A 92 -6.44 8.91 16.34
CA ALA A 92 -5.11 9.53 16.28
C ALA A 92 -3.95 8.51 16.39
N THR A 93 -4.10 7.48 17.23
CA THR A 93 -3.06 6.46 17.43
C THR A 93 -2.92 5.57 16.20
N SER A 94 -4.04 5.10 15.67
CA SER A 94 -4.10 4.23 14.51
C SER A 94 -3.60 4.95 13.26
N CYS A 95 -4.02 6.20 13.06
CA CYS A 95 -3.59 7.03 11.94
C CYS A 95 -2.13 7.46 12.02
N TYR A 96 -1.56 7.64 13.21
CA TYR A 96 -0.12 7.86 13.39
C TYR A 96 0.71 6.64 12.91
N ARG A 97 0.25 5.42 13.20
CA ARG A 97 0.90 4.20 12.69
C ARG A 97 0.80 4.08 11.17
N VAL A 98 -0.35 4.45 10.61
CA VAL A 98 -0.55 4.50 9.16
C VAL A 98 0.41 5.50 8.52
N GLN A 99 0.57 6.70 9.11
CA GLN A 99 1.54 7.69 8.63
C GLN A 99 2.96 7.13 8.60
N GLY A 100 3.40 6.46 9.68
CA GLY A 100 4.74 5.87 9.71
C GLY A 100 4.98 4.87 8.58
N VAL A 101 3.98 4.05 8.24
CA VAL A 101 4.08 3.13 7.11
C VAL A 101 4.10 3.86 5.76
N LEU A 102 3.34 4.94 5.59
CA LEU A 102 3.40 5.78 4.38
C LEU A 102 4.78 6.43 4.23
N ASP A 103 5.36 6.92 5.32
CA ASP A 103 6.70 7.52 5.32
C ASP A 103 7.78 6.50 4.94
N ASP A 104 7.70 5.28 5.47
CA ASP A 104 8.62 4.19 5.12
C ASP A 104 8.54 3.84 3.62
N TYR A 105 7.34 3.83 3.03
CA TYR A 105 7.18 3.59 1.60
C TYR A 105 7.75 4.71 0.75
N ARG A 106 7.51 5.98 1.12
CA ARG A 106 8.09 7.13 0.42
C ARG A 106 9.62 7.11 0.45
N ALA A 107 10.20 6.80 1.61
CA ALA A 107 11.64 6.65 1.75
C ALA A 107 12.22 5.55 0.84
N GLN A 108 11.49 4.43 0.65
CA GLN A 108 11.90 3.35 -0.26
C GLN A 108 11.80 3.73 -1.75
N LEU A 109 10.85 4.61 -2.10
CA LEU A 109 10.72 5.14 -3.47
C LEU A 109 11.70 6.29 -3.77
N GLY A 110 12.40 6.80 -2.75
CA GLY A 110 13.35 7.91 -2.87
C GLY A 110 12.69 9.29 -2.89
N GLU A 111 11.53 9.43 -2.24
CA GLU A 111 10.72 10.65 -2.16
C GLU A 111 10.69 11.31 -0.78
#